data_AF-A0A7X2MHC1-F1
#
_entry.id   AF-A0A7X2MHC1-F1
#
_cell.length_a   1.000
_cell.length_b   1.000
_cell.length_c   1.000
_cell.angle_alpha   90.00
_cell.angle_beta   90.00
_cell.angle_gamma   90.00
#
_symmetry.space_group_name_H-M   'P 1'
#
loop_
_entity.id
_entity.type
_entity.pdbx_description
1 polymer ?
#
loop_
_entity_poly.entity_id
_entity_poly.type
_entity_poly.pdbx_seq_one_letter_code
_entity_poly.pdbx_strand_id
1 'polypeptide(L)'
;KVFNASDIAVDPYFQKHDLKITIKSVNGGLTVKNTTNGTSWAFKGSLNSNDTVVLDGINTYKNNNYDSMETDFGYIKLEKGWNEITLDKVADITFSFPFIYTF
;
A
#
# COMPACT_ATOMS: atom_id res chain seq x y z
N LYS A 1 -1.06 -3.86 -12.00
CA LYS A 1 0.24 -3.18 -12.20
C LYS A 1 0.10 -1.71 -11.85
N VAL A 2 1.16 -1.07 -11.34
CA VAL A 2 1.21 0.36 -11.03
C VAL A 2 2.45 0.96 -11.69
N PHE A 3 2.32 2.07 -12.42
CA PHE A 3 3.46 2.73 -13.05
C PHE A 3 3.90 3.94 -12.24
N ASN A 4 5.15 3.93 -11.77
CA ASN A 4 5.79 5.07 -11.15
C ASN A 4 6.60 5.84 -12.20
N ALA A 5 6.08 6.99 -12.63
CA ALA A 5 6.71 7.86 -13.64
C ALA A 5 7.78 8.80 -13.07
N SER A 6 8.13 8.67 -11.79
CA SER A 6 9.17 9.44 -11.14
C SER A 6 10.56 9.13 -11.69
N ASP A 7 11.52 10.01 -11.41
CA ASP A 7 12.94 9.75 -11.67
C ASP A 7 13.55 8.71 -10.72
N ILE A 8 12.94 8.58 -9.54
CA ILE A 8 13.39 7.71 -8.44
C ILE A 8 12.27 6.80 -7.94
N ALA A 9 12.61 5.86 -7.05
CA ALA A 9 11.61 5.05 -6.36
C ALA A 9 10.78 5.88 -5.36
N VAL A 10 9.50 5.56 -5.24
CA VAL A 10 8.64 6.07 -4.16
C VAL A 10 8.79 5.12 -2.98
N ASP A 11 9.47 5.59 -1.94
CA ASP A 11 9.86 4.79 -0.76
C ASP A 11 9.37 5.49 0.53
N PRO A 12 8.19 5.10 1.05
CA PRO A 12 7.67 5.68 2.27
C PRO A 12 8.43 5.25 3.53
N TYR A 13 9.20 4.16 3.49
CA TYR A 13 9.89 3.64 4.67
C TYR A 13 11.24 4.32 4.89
N PHE A 14 12.13 4.29 3.89
CA PHE A 14 13.47 4.85 4.02
C PHE A 14 13.53 6.35 3.72
N GLN A 15 12.77 6.82 2.72
CA GLN A 15 12.84 8.21 2.24
C GLN A 15 11.67 9.06 2.73
N LYS A 16 10.67 8.46 3.39
CA LYS A 16 9.44 9.13 3.85
C LYS A 16 8.69 9.82 2.71
N HIS A 17 8.77 9.27 1.49
CA HIS A 17 7.98 9.74 0.37
C HIS A 17 6.49 9.47 0.58
N ASP A 18 5.64 10.34 0.04
CA ASP A 18 4.19 10.17 0.10
C ASP A 18 3.77 8.98 -0.76
N LEU A 19 3.19 7.96 -0.13
CA LEU A 19 2.51 6.86 -0.79
C LEU A 19 1.29 6.46 0.03
N LYS A 20 0.11 6.65 -0.55
CA LYS A 20 -1.16 6.27 0.05
C LYS A 20 -1.82 5.17 -0.75
N ILE A 21 -2.13 4.05 -0.09
CA ILE A 21 -2.83 2.92 -0.67
C ILE A 21 -4.17 2.79 0.05
N THR A 22 -5.28 2.93 -0.69
CA THR A 22 -6.64 2.75 -0.16
C THR A 22 -7.22 1.45 -0.67
N ILE A 23 -7.75 0.63 0.23
CA ILE A 23 -8.34 -0.68 -0.07
C ILE A 23 -9.77 -0.74 0.48
N LYS A 24 -10.69 -1.28 -0.33
CA LYS A 24 -12.12 -1.47 -0.01
C LYS A 24 -12.62 -2.81 -0.54
N SER A 25 -13.86 -3.16 -0.18
CA SER A 25 -14.57 -4.32 -0.72
C SER A 25 -13.91 -5.66 -0.38
N VAL A 26 -13.34 -5.79 0.83
CA VAL A 26 -12.66 -7.00 1.34
C VAL A 26 -13.36 -7.55 2.57
N ASN A 27 -13.37 -8.88 2.72
CA ASN A 27 -13.78 -9.56 3.96
C ASN A 27 -12.61 -10.32 4.60
N GLY A 28 -12.45 -10.20 5.92
CA GLY A 28 -11.32 -10.73 6.70
C GLY A 28 -10.03 -9.92 6.50
N GLY A 29 -8.87 -10.54 6.74
CA GLY A 29 -7.56 -9.92 6.47
C GLY A 29 -7.18 -9.89 4.98
N LEU A 30 -6.03 -9.32 4.65
CA LEU A 30 -5.56 -9.12 3.27
C LEU A 30 -4.04 -8.95 3.25
N THR A 31 -3.40 -9.39 2.17
CA THR A 31 -1.99 -9.11 1.86
C THR A 31 -1.86 -8.38 0.53
N VAL A 32 -1.16 -7.25 0.52
CA VAL A 32 -0.70 -6.56 -0.69
C VAL A 32 0.80 -6.83 -0.85
N LYS A 33 1.21 -7.25 -2.04
CA LYS A 33 2.62 -7.50 -2.36
C LYS A 33 3.01 -6.81 -3.66
N ASN A 34 4.13 -6.10 -3.63
CA ASN A 34 4.84 -5.69 -4.83
C ASN A 34 5.87 -6.78 -5.18
N THR A 35 5.57 -7.56 -6.20
CA THR A 35 6.44 -8.65 -6.66
C THR A 35 7.67 -8.17 -7.42
N THR A 36 7.71 -6.91 -7.87
CA THR A 36 8.87 -6.32 -8.54
C THR A 36 10.07 -6.15 -7.59
N ASN A 37 9.84 -5.83 -6.32
CA ASN A 37 10.90 -5.60 -5.33
C ASN A 37 10.75 -6.42 -4.03
N GLY A 38 9.70 -7.23 -3.93
CA GLY A 38 9.46 -8.12 -2.79
C GLY A 38 8.83 -7.45 -1.57
N THR A 39 8.59 -6.13 -1.59
CA THR A 39 7.91 -5.44 -0.47
C THR A 39 6.47 -5.93 -0.34
N SER A 40 6.01 -6.05 0.91
CA SER A 40 4.65 -6.50 1.23
C SER A 40 4.15 -5.84 2.49
N TRP A 41 2.83 -5.76 2.58
CA TRP A 41 2.10 -5.33 3.76
C TRP A 41 0.86 -6.20 3.90
N ALA A 42 0.54 -6.61 5.13
CA ALA A 42 -0.62 -7.43 5.42
C ALA A 42 -1.45 -6.85 6.57
N PHE A 43 -2.76 -6.76 6.36
CA PHE A 43 -3.75 -6.54 7.39
C PHE A 43 -4.22 -7.88 7.96
N LYS A 44 -3.99 -8.12 9.24
CA LYS A 44 -4.32 -9.35 9.97
C LYS A 44 -5.65 -9.28 10.70
N GLY A 45 -6.14 -8.06 10.95
CA GLY A 45 -7.46 -7.83 11.52
C GLY A 45 -8.59 -8.31 10.60
N SER A 46 -9.82 -8.22 11.09
CA SER A 46 -11.02 -8.60 10.33
C SER A 46 -11.69 -7.38 9.70
N LEU A 47 -11.85 -7.39 8.38
CA LEU A 47 -12.61 -6.41 7.61
C LEU A 47 -13.97 -6.96 7.20
N ASN A 48 -14.95 -6.08 7.08
CA ASN A 48 -16.17 -6.33 6.30
C ASN A 48 -16.14 -5.50 5.01
N SER A 49 -17.01 -5.84 4.05
CA SER A 49 -17.04 -5.20 2.72
C SER A 49 -17.27 -3.69 2.72
N ASN A 50 -17.80 -3.11 3.79
CA ASN A 50 -18.03 -1.67 3.93
C ASN A 50 -16.84 -0.94 4.58
N ASP A 51 -15.89 -1.67 5.16
CA ASP A 51 -14.70 -1.08 5.76
C ASP A 51 -13.77 -0.50 4.67
N THR A 52 -13.11 0.60 5.02
CA THR A 52 -12.01 1.16 4.23
C THR A 52 -10.72 1.06 5.02
N VAL A 53 -9.69 0.50 4.41
CA VAL A 53 -8.34 0.47 4.95
C VAL A 53 -7.45 1.40 4.15
N VAL A 54 -6.64 2.20 4.83
CA VAL A 54 -5.67 3.10 4.22
C VAL A 54 -4.30 2.80 4.82
N LEU A 55 -3.35 2.41 3.97
CA LEU A 55 -1.92 2.46 4.28
C LEU A 55 -1.39 3.82 3.82
N ASP A 56 -1.12 4.72 4.76
CA ASP A 56 -0.55 6.04 4.54
C ASP A 56 0.93 6.04 4.94
N GLY A 57 1.80 5.92 3.95
CA GLY A 57 3.21 5.60 4.13
C GLY A 57 3.39 4.23 4.78
N ILE A 58 3.69 4.22 6.08
CA ILE A 58 3.87 3.02 6.90
C ILE A 58 2.76 2.86 7.96
N ASN A 59 1.85 3.83 8.07
CA ASN A 59 0.78 3.84 9.05
C ASN A 59 -0.50 3.30 8.43
N THR A 60 -1.19 2.40 9.14
CA THR A 60 -2.47 1.86 8.69
C THR A 60 -3.61 2.49 9.45
N TYR A 61 -4.70 2.75 8.74
CA TYR A 61 -5.95 3.25 9.28
C TYR A 61 -7.11 2.39 8.80
N LYS A 62 -8.03 2.03 9.71
CA LYS A 62 -9.31 1.39 9.39
C LYS A 62 -10.43 2.38 9.70
N ASN A 63 -11.24 2.72 8.71
CA ASN A 63 -12.35 3.69 8.84
C ASN A 63 -11.88 5.01 9.51
N ASN A 64 -10.72 5.52 9.09
CA ASN A 64 -10.02 6.72 9.61
C ASN A 64 -9.45 6.62 11.04
N ASN A 65 -9.60 5.48 11.72
CA ASN A 65 -8.93 5.25 13.01
C ASN A 65 -7.59 4.55 12.78
N TYR A 66 -6.57 4.95 13.54
CA TYR A 66 -5.26 4.31 13.48
C TYR A 66 -5.34 2.84 13.90
N ASP A 67 -4.78 1.94 13.07
CA ASP A 67 -4.95 0.49 13.21
C ASP A 67 -3.71 -0.31 12.77
N SER A 68 -2.50 0.28 12.85
CA SER A 68 -1.26 -0.42 12.48
C SER A 68 -0.96 -1.65 13.34
N MET A 69 -1.55 -1.76 14.54
CA MET A 69 -1.37 -2.92 15.41
C MET A 69 -1.97 -4.20 14.81
N GLU A 70 -2.98 -4.07 13.96
CA GLU A 70 -3.63 -5.19 13.26
C GLU A 70 -2.92 -5.56 11.96
N THR A 71 -1.62 -5.28 11.84
CA THR A 71 -0.83 -5.53 10.61
C THR A 71 0.41 -6.39 10.85
N ASP A 72 1.18 -6.68 9.80
CA ASP A 72 2.53 -7.21 9.89
C ASP A 72 3.63 -6.14 10.01
N PHE A 73 3.26 -4.86 10.09
CA PHE A 73 4.17 -3.71 10.03
C PHE A 73 5.03 -3.68 8.76
N GLY A 74 4.57 -4.36 7.70
CA GLY A 74 5.16 -4.28 6.37
C GLY A 74 4.92 -2.92 5.71
N TYR A 75 5.49 -2.75 4.53
CA TYR A 75 5.33 -1.53 3.73
C TYR A 75 5.35 -1.87 2.25
N ILE A 76 4.94 -0.92 1.42
CA ILE A 76 5.04 -1.01 -0.04
C ILE A 76 5.97 0.08 -0.53
N LYS A 77 6.88 -0.29 -1.43
CA LYS A 77 7.74 0.63 -2.18
C LYS A 77 7.44 0.47 -3.67
N LEU A 78 7.44 1.56 -4.43
CA LEU A 78 7.29 1.51 -5.89
C LEU A 78 8.63 1.84 -6.55
N GLU A 79 9.23 0.88 -7.27
CA GLU A 79 10.40 1.14 -8.11
C GLU A 79 10.04 2.08 -9.26
N LYS A 80 11.04 2.69 -9.90
CA LYS A 80 10.81 3.43 -11.15
C LYS A 80 10.20 2.51 -12.21
N GLY A 81 9.19 2.99 -12.92
CA GLY A 81 8.51 2.26 -13.98
C GLY A 81 7.41 1.32 -13.48
N TRP A 82 7.23 0.18 -14.16
CA TRP A 82 6.16 -0.77 -13.87
C TRP A 82 6.44 -1.61 -12.62
N ASN A 83 5.47 -1.61 -11.70
CA ASN A 83 5.44 -2.43 -10.50
C ASN A 83 4.29 -3.46 -10.58
N GLU A 84 4.64 -4.72 -10.35
CA GLU A 84 3.73 -5.86 -10.36
C GLU A 84 3.10 -6.05 -8.99
N ILE A 85 1.85 -5.64 -8.84
CA ILE A 85 1.10 -5.71 -7.58
C ILE A 85 0.17 -6.92 -7.59
N THR A 86 0.26 -7.73 -6.54
CA THR A 86 -0.60 -8.90 -6.29
C THR A 86 -1.31 -8.78 -4.95
N LEU A 87 -2.56 -9.22 -4.90
CA LEU A 87 -3.34 -9.35 -3.68
C LEU A 87 -3.72 -10.82 -3.49
N ASP A 88 -3.78 -11.29 -2.25
CA ASP A 88 -4.27 -12.64 -1.91
C ASP A 88 -5.80 -12.75 -1.95
N LYS A 89 -6.50 -11.61 -2.05
CA LYS A 89 -7.95 -11.50 -2.19
C LYS A 89 -8.33 -10.46 -3.25
N VAL A 90 -9.52 -10.62 -3.81
CA VAL A 90 -10.13 -9.60 -4.67
C VAL A 90 -10.51 -8.39 -3.81
N ALA A 91 -10.11 -7.20 -4.25
CA ALA A 91 -10.34 -5.94 -3.57
C ALA A 91 -10.36 -4.77 -4.56
N ASP A 92 -11.02 -3.68 -4.18
CA ASP A 92 -10.84 -2.39 -4.84
C ASP A 92 -9.62 -1.71 -4.23
N ILE A 93 -8.61 -1.38 -5.04
CA ILE A 93 -7.35 -0.80 -4.57
C ILE A 93 -6.95 0.43 -5.38
N THR A 94 -6.58 1.50 -4.68
CA THR A 94 -6.11 2.76 -5.28
C THR A 94 -4.76 3.14 -4.71
N PHE A 95 -3.83 3.52 -5.60
CA PHE A 95 -2.52 4.07 -5.25
C PHE A 95 -2.50 5.57 -5.55
N SER A 96 -2.10 6.37 -4.57
CA SER A 96 -1.98 7.82 -4.68
C SER A 96 -0.60 8.25 -4.19
N PHE A 97 0.19 8.84 -5.09
CA PHE A 97 1.53 9.33 -4.80
C PHE A 97 1.90 10.42 -5.83
N PRO A 98 2.73 11.41 -5.45
CA PRO A 98 3.27 12.37 -6.40
C PRO A 98 4.39 11.74 -7.24
N PHE A 99 4.61 12.27 -8.45
CA PHE A 99 5.85 11.97 -9.17
C PHE A 99 6.99 12.83 -8.62
N ILE A 100 8.13 12.19 -8.39
CA ILE A 100 9.31 12.82 -7.80
C ILE A 100 10.37 12.98 -8.88
N TYR A 101 10.83 14.22 -9.09
CA TYR A 101 11.86 14.57 -10.06
C TYR A 101 13.11 15.04 -9.33
N THR A 102 14.27 14.56 -9.77
CA THR A 102 15.57 14.96 -9.20
C THR A 102 16.42 15.57 -10.30
N PHE A 103 16.87 16.79 -10.10
CA PHE A 103 17.71 17.57 -11.02
C PHE A 103 19.19 17.47 -10.65
#